data_AF-A0A2E1AFQ2-F1
#
_entry.id   AF-A0A2E1AFQ2-F1
#
_cell.length_a   1.000
_cell.length_b   1.000
_cell.length_c   1.000
_cell.angle_alpha   90.00
_cell.angle_beta   90.00
_cell.angle_gamma   90.00
#
_symmetry.space_group_name_H-M   'P 1'
#
loop_
_entity.id
_entity.type
_entity.pdbx_description
1 polymer ?
#
loop_
_entity_poly.entity_id
_entity_poly.type
_entity_poly.pdbx_seq_one_letter_code
_entity_poly.pdbx_strand_id
1 'polypeptide(L)'
;MKNATGLTFLSLLLAVFMTTGCGLIEWMRPATQQPIITDQAGMIIFDAEEDSTMLREYNWLFEEGTQFWTPTRDDVLTLNASAQEFLRTGPAADFHPDLWERYNDYWRQYVGFFRDGQRLIYANYFCRAEEGWLDMLVEVMDGGNCYFQLTYDVDSGEFVSWYVNGEA
;
A
#
# COMPACT_ATOMS: atom_id res chain seq x y z
N MET A 1 73.16 20.71 -23.16
CA MET A 1 73.52 21.72 -22.14
C MET A 1 72.26 22.11 -21.40
N LYS A 2 72.25 21.89 -20.06
CA LYS A 2 71.37 22.47 -18.99
C LYS A 2 69.87 22.06 -19.07
N ASN A 3 69.34 21.19 -18.19
CA ASN A 3 68.98 21.34 -16.74
C ASN A 3 67.95 22.48 -16.56
N ALA A 4 66.86 22.43 -15.78
CA ALA A 4 66.46 21.70 -14.57
C ALA A 4 64.93 21.98 -14.33
N THR A 5 64.09 21.06 -13.85
CA THR A 5 63.68 20.79 -12.44
C THR A 5 62.49 21.61 -11.90
N GLY A 6 61.49 20.89 -11.34
CA GLY A 6 60.42 21.34 -10.41
C GLY A 6 59.08 20.67 -10.77
N LEU A 7 58.58 19.59 -10.16
CA LEU A 7 58.34 19.19 -8.76
C LEU A 7 57.33 20.10 -8.02
N THR A 8 56.07 19.67 -7.89
CA THR A 8 55.41 19.40 -6.59
C THR A 8 54.04 18.72 -6.72
N PHE A 9 53.81 17.80 -5.78
CA PHE A 9 52.61 17.03 -5.47
C PHE A 9 51.38 17.90 -5.18
N LEU A 10 50.18 17.43 -5.54
CA LEU A 10 48.99 17.68 -4.71
C LEU A 10 48.05 16.47 -4.68
N SER A 11 48.26 15.70 -3.61
CA SER A 11 47.33 14.94 -2.78
C SER A 11 45.97 14.52 -3.33
N LEU A 12 45.87 13.19 -3.46
CA LEU A 12 44.70 12.36 -3.29
C LEU A 12 43.86 12.77 -2.07
N LEU A 13 42.58 13.08 -2.28
CA LEU A 13 41.57 13.21 -1.23
C LEU A 13 40.29 12.56 -1.74
N LEU A 14 40.32 11.23 -1.86
CA LEU A 14 39.09 10.44 -1.95
C LEU A 14 38.58 10.29 -0.51
N ALA A 15 37.64 11.14 -0.13
CA ALA A 15 36.97 11.05 1.16
C ALA A 15 36.16 9.75 1.21
N VAL A 16 36.68 8.77 1.95
CA VAL A 16 35.92 7.60 2.37
C VAL A 16 34.97 8.06 3.48
N PHE A 17 33.72 8.35 3.13
CA PHE A 17 32.66 8.54 4.10
C PHE A 17 32.25 7.17 4.66
N MET A 18 32.98 6.69 5.68
CA MET A 18 32.46 5.71 6.63
C MET A 18 31.76 6.46 7.75
N THR A 19 30.50 6.84 7.53
CA THR A 19 29.62 7.28 8.61
C THR A 19 28.70 6.13 8.98
N THR A 20 29.06 5.48 10.09
CA THR A 20 28.15 5.06 11.16
C THR A 20 26.70 4.77 10.74
N GLY A 21 26.39 3.47 10.70
CA GLY A 21 25.02 2.97 10.67
C GLY A 21 24.18 3.43 11.87
N CYS A 22 22.88 3.23 11.69
CA CYS A 22 21.74 3.70 12.49
C CYS A 22 21.41 5.20 12.33
N GLY A 23 20.44 5.51 11.46
CA GLY A 23 19.66 6.75 11.57
C GLY A 23 19.31 7.52 10.29
N LEU A 24 19.72 7.08 9.09
CA LEU A 24 19.54 7.88 7.86
C LEU A 24 18.62 7.27 6.79
N ILE A 25 18.04 6.09 6.98
CA ILE A 25 17.21 5.45 5.94
C ILE A 25 15.76 5.95 5.96
N GLU A 26 15.31 6.59 7.04
CA GLU A 26 13.91 7.03 7.17
C GLU A 26 13.55 8.27 6.32
N TRP A 27 14.54 9.02 5.81
CA TRP A 27 14.34 10.24 5.03
C TRP A 27 14.33 10.03 3.50
N MET A 28 14.34 8.79 3.03
CA MET A 28 14.39 8.48 1.59
C MET A 28 13.15 7.79 1.03
N ARG A 29 12.01 7.78 1.77
CA ARG A 29 10.73 7.44 1.11
C ARG A 29 10.41 8.54 0.09
N PRO A 30 10.28 8.23 -1.21
CA PRO A 30 9.90 9.22 -2.21
C PRO A 30 8.56 9.85 -1.82
N ALA A 31 8.40 11.15 -2.10
CA ALA A 31 7.24 11.95 -1.70
C ALA A 31 5.88 11.42 -2.21
N THR A 32 5.90 10.41 -3.09
CA THR A 32 4.75 9.73 -3.70
C THR A 32 4.01 8.76 -2.77
N GLN A 33 4.59 8.38 -1.62
CA GLN A 33 3.99 7.40 -0.70
C GLN A 33 3.52 7.99 0.64
N GLN A 34 3.55 9.31 0.82
CA GLN A 34 3.00 9.89 2.05
C GLN A 34 1.53 9.48 2.16
N PRO A 35 1.10 8.87 3.29
CA PRO A 35 -0.27 8.44 3.43
C PRO A 35 -1.20 9.63 3.22
N ILE A 36 -2.25 9.44 2.43
CA ILE A 36 -3.26 10.47 2.24
C ILE A 36 -4.14 10.41 3.47
N ILE A 37 -3.76 11.15 4.50
CA ILE A 37 -4.54 11.30 5.72
C ILE A 37 -5.68 12.28 5.41
N THR A 38 -6.88 11.75 5.21
CA THR A 38 -8.09 12.57 5.25
C THR A 38 -8.46 12.87 6.71
N ASP A 39 -9.27 13.89 6.94
CA ASP A 39 -9.59 14.46 8.25
C ASP A 39 -10.42 13.54 9.19
N GLN A 40 -10.77 12.31 8.77
CA GLN A 40 -11.52 11.35 9.60
C GLN A 40 -10.90 9.94 9.66
N ALA A 41 -10.39 9.40 8.55
CA ALA A 41 -9.65 8.13 8.51
C ALA A 41 -8.49 8.18 7.48
N GLY A 42 -7.36 7.55 7.81
CA GLY A 42 -6.20 7.52 6.93
C GLY A 42 -6.32 6.46 5.83
N MET A 43 -5.68 6.72 4.69
CA MET A 43 -5.48 5.71 3.66
C MET A 43 -4.04 5.66 3.16
N ILE A 44 -3.60 4.47 2.77
CA ILE A 44 -2.29 4.24 2.15
C ILE A 44 -2.43 3.39 0.90
N ILE A 45 -1.64 3.75 -0.12
CA ILE A 45 -1.42 2.94 -1.31
C ILE A 45 -0.03 2.35 -1.18
N PHE A 46 0.07 1.02 -1.16
CA PHE A 46 1.36 0.34 -1.18
C PHE A 46 1.97 0.43 -2.57
N ASP A 47 3.27 0.72 -2.63
CA ASP A 47 4.03 0.80 -3.86
C ASP A 47 4.58 -0.57 -4.23
N ALA A 48 4.35 -0.99 -5.47
CA ALA A 48 4.77 -2.31 -5.91
C ALA A 48 6.30 -2.47 -5.99
N GLU A 49 7.07 -1.41 -6.25
CA GLU A 49 8.53 -1.51 -6.30
C GLU A 49 9.10 -1.67 -4.88
N GLU A 50 8.62 -0.87 -3.94
CA GLU A 50 9.16 -0.85 -2.58
C GLU A 50 8.58 -1.95 -1.68
N ASP A 51 7.28 -2.22 -1.79
CA ASP A 51 6.55 -3.05 -0.83
C ASP A 51 6.36 -4.50 -1.31
N SER A 52 6.72 -4.83 -2.56
CA SER A 52 6.49 -6.18 -3.12
C SER A 52 7.17 -7.31 -2.34
N THR A 53 8.27 -7.05 -1.64
CA THR A 53 8.90 -8.08 -0.79
C THR A 53 8.00 -8.41 0.39
N MET A 54 7.50 -7.40 1.10
CA MET A 54 6.55 -7.57 2.20
C MET A 54 5.24 -8.19 1.71
N LEU A 55 4.69 -7.72 0.58
CA LEU A 55 3.44 -8.25 0.03
C LEU A 55 3.53 -9.74 -0.32
N ARG A 56 4.71 -10.25 -0.72
CA ARG A 56 4.92 -11.69 -0.99
C ARG A 56 4.85 -12.57 0.25
N GLU A 57 5.00 -12.01 1.44
CA GLU A 57 4.85 -12.76 2.70
C GLU A 57 3.39 -13.14 2.96
N TYR A 58 2.43 -12.41 2.38
CA TYR A 58 0.99 -12.66 2.45
C TYR A 58 0.55 -13.70 1.41
N ASN A 59 1.18 -14.88 1.43
CA ASN A 59 0.91 -15.95 0.46
C ASN A 59 -0.50 -16.55 0.54
N TRP A 60 -1.22 -16.29 1.62
CA TRP A 60 -2.63 -16.63 1.79
C TRP A 60 -3.55 -15.69 1.00
N LEU A 61 -3.07 -14.49 0.67
CA LEU A 61 -3.79 -13.47 -0.09
C LEU A 61 -3.33 -13.42 -1.55
N PHE A 62 -2.03 -13.48 -1.78
CA PHE A 62 -1.41 -13.41 -3.09
C PHE A 62 -0.67 -14.70 -3.42
N GLU A 63 -0.98 -15.30 -4.57
CA GLU A 63 -0.33 -16.52 -5.03
C GLU A 63 1.18 -16.31 -5.28
N GLU A 64 1.95 -17.38 -5.18
CA GLU A 64 3.37 -17.33 -5.53
C GLU A 64 3.55 -16.85 -6.98
N GLY A 65 4.48 -15.91 -7.18
CA GLY A 65 4.71 -15.33 -8.50
C GLY A 65 3.75 -14.22 -8.90
N THR A 66 2.80 -13.83 -8.04
CA THR A 66 1.95 -12.64 -8.25
C THR A 66 2.81 -11.43 -8.60
N GLN A 67 2.38 -10.72 -9.64
CA GLN A 67 2.95 -9.45 -10.06
C GLN A 67 2.15 -8.32 -9.44
N PHE A 68 2.86 -7.32 -8.93
CA PHE A 68 2.26 -6.14 -8.30
C PHE A 68 2.43 -4.92 -9.21
N TRP A 69 1.53 -3.95 -9.06
CA TRP A 69 1.62 -2.62 -9.66
C TRP A 69 1.13 -1.59 -8.64
N THR A 70 1.61 -0.35 -8.73
CA THR A 70 1.20 0.72 -7.80
C THR A 70 -0.09 1.37 -8.32
N PRO A 71 -1.24 1.28 -7.62
CA PRO A 71 -2.44 2.04 -7.95
C PRO A 71 -2.16 3.54 -7.97
N THR A 72 -2.71 4.23 -8.95
CA THR A 72 -2.70 5.69 -8.92
C THR A 72 -3.72 6.21 -7.92
N ARG A 73 -3.57 7.48 -7.53
CA ARG A 73 -4.58 8.16 -6.72
C ARG A 73 -5.95 8.16 -7.40
N ASP A 74 -5.99 8.32 -8.72
CA ASP A 74 -7.25 8.35 -9.48
C ASP A 74 -7.91 6.97 -9.55
N ASP A 75 -7.13 5.89 -9.65
CA ASP A 75 -7.66 4.52 -9.56
C ASP A 75 -8.38 4.30 -8.21
N VAL A 76 -7.74 4.71 -7.10
CA VAL A 76 -8.29 4.57 -5.75
C VAL A 76 -9.49 5.48 -5.51
N LEU A 77 -9.47 6.71 -6.02
CA LEU A 77 -10.64 7.61 -5.92
C LEU A 77 -11.83 7.08 -6.72
N THR A 78 -11.59 6.45 -7.87
CA THR A 78 -12.64 5.82 -8.68
C THR A 78 -13.24 4.63 -7.95
N LEU A 79 -12.41 3.74 -7.39
CA LEU A 79 -12.85 2.64 -6.53
C LEU A 79 -13.68 3.16 -5.35
N ASN A 80 -13.22 4.18 -4.64
CA ASN A 80 -13.92 4.69 -3.46
C ASN A 80 -15.27 5.31 -3.80
N ALA A 81 -15.37 5.97 -4.96
CA ALA A 81 -16.62 6.56 -5.43
C ALA A 81 -17.71 5.51 -5.70
N SER A 82 -17.34 4.29 -6.10
CA SER A 82 -18.28 3.20 -6.37
C SER A 82 -18.46 2.23 -5.19
N ALA A 83 -17.48 2.14 -4.29
CA ALA A 83 -17.48 1.20 -3.15
C ALA A 83 -18.66 1.43 -2.21
N GLN A 84 -18.99 2.70 -1.90
CA GLN A 84 -20.09 2.98 -0.98
C GLN A 84 -21.43 2.48 -1.54
N GLU A 85 -21.66 2.66 -2.84
CA GLU A 85 -22.87 2.14 -3.50
C GLU A 85 -22.87 0.61 -3.54
N PHE A 86 -21.72 0.00 -3.85
CA PHE A 86 -21.57 -1.46 -3.82
C PHE A 86 -21.91 -2.04 -2.44
N LEU A 87 -21.46 -1.42 -1.35
CA LEU A 87 -21.79 -1.85 0.02
C LEU A 87 -23.26 -1.60 0.37
N ARG A 88 -23.89 -0.58 -0.23
CA ARG A 88 -25.27 -0.19 0.06
C ARG A 88 -26.30 -1.05 -0.68
N THR A 89 -26.00 -1.47 -1.90
CA THR A 89 -26.98 -2.14 -2.79
C THR A 89 -26.50 -3.46 -3.37
N GLY A 90 -25.22 -3.80 -3.20
CA GLY A 90 -24.64 -5.03 -3.69
C GLY A 90 -24.83 -6.21 -2.74
N PRO A 91 -24.21 -7.36 -3.04
CA PRO A 91 -24.36 -8.58 -2.24
C PRO A 91 -23.95 -8.41 -0.77
N ALA A 92 -23.05 -7.47 -0.46
CA ALA A 92 -22.63 -7.18 0.90
C ALA A 92 -23.78 -6.64 1.78
N ALA A 93 -24.73 -5.91 1.18
CA ALA A 93 -25.84 -5.29 1.90
C ALA A 93 -26.80 -6.33 2.53
N ASP A 94 -26.90 -7.52 1.94
CA ASP A 94 -27.77 -8.59 2.44
C ASP A 94 -27.27 -9.21 3.75
N PHE A 95 -25.96 -9.12 4.01
CA PHE A 95 -25.32 -9.75 5.17
C PHE A 95 -24.88 -8.72 6.21
N HIS A 96 -24.41 -7.56 5.78
CA HIS A 96 -23.83 -6.53 6.64
C HIS A 96 -24.35 -5.12 6.24
N PRO A 97 -25.63 -4.82 6.51
CA PRO A 97 -26.31 -3.62 6.02
C PRO A 97 -25.79 -2.30 6.62
N ASP A 98 -24.93 -2.36 7.64
CA ASP A 98 -24.35 -1.22 8.35
C ASP A 98 -22.97 -0.80 7.81
N LEU A 99 -22.31 -1.62 6.98
CA LEU A 99 -20.98 -1.29 6.43
C LEU A 99 -20.98 0.01 5.63
N TRP A 100 -22.00 0.23 4.79
CA TRP A 100 -22.06 1.41 3.93
C TRP A 100 -22.30 2.71 4.73
N GLU A 101 -23.00 2.63 5.87
CA GLU A 101 -23.28 3.79 6.74
C GLU A 101 -21.99 4.32 7.35
N ARG A 102 -21.07 3.41 7.66
CA ARG A 102 -19.78 3.69 8.30
C ARG A 102 -18.63 3.79 7.31
N TYR A 103 -18.90 3.75 6.01
CA TYR A 103 -17.87 3.65 4.97
C TYR A 103 -16.73 4.67 5.13
N ASN A 104 -17.05 5.90 5.54
CA ASN A 104 -16.08 6.98 5.72
C ASN A 104 -15.24 6.88 7.00
N ASP A 105 -15.64 6.04 7.95
CA ASP A 105 -14.96 5.86 9.24
C ASP A 105 -13.80 4.85 9.15
N TYR A 106 -13.72 4.07 8.07
CA TYR A 106 -12.70 3.04 7.90
C TYR A 106 -11.36 3.61 7.43
N TRP A 107 -10.30 3.14 8.08
CA TRP A 107 -8.93 3.21 7.58
C TRP A 107 -8.75 2.22 6.43
N ARG A 108 -7.87 2.54 5.48
CA ARG A 108 -7.79 1.81 4.22
C ARG A 108 -6.36 1.54 3.77
N GLN A 109 -6.13 0.34 3.25
CA GLN A 109 -4.90 -0.05 2.56
C GLN A 109 -5.23 -0.54 1.15
N TYR A 110 -4.45 -0.10 0.16
CA TYR A 110 -4.64 -0.49 -1.23
C TYR A 110 -3.39 -1.16 -1.80
N VAL A 111 -3.59 -2.29 -2.48
CA VAL A 111 -2.53 -3.03 -3.18
C VAL A 111 -2.98 -3.31 -4.60
N GLY A 112 -2.18 -2.92 -5.59
CA GLY A 112 -2.40 -3.28 -6.99
C GLY A 112 -1.69 -4.58 -7.33
N PHE A 113 -2.41 -5.52 -7.93
CA PHE A 113 -1.85 -6.79 -8.38
C PHE A 113 -2.49 -7.28 -9.69
N PHE A 114 -1.84 -8.25 -10.32
CA PHE A 114 -2.36 -8.93 -11.49
C PHE A 114 -2.85 -10.33 -11.15
N ARG A 115 -4.02 -10.69 -11.67
CA ARG A 115 -4.53 -12.08 -11.67
C ARG A 115 -5.13 -12.37 -13.03
N ASP A 116 -4.68 -13.44 -13.68
CA ASP A 116 -5.15 -13.84 -15.02
C ASP A 116 -5.10 -12.71 -16.08
N GLY A 117 -4.13 -11.80 -15.94
CA GLY A 117 -3.96 -10.65 -16.83
C GLY A 117 -4.84 -9.44 -16.50
N GLN A 118 -5.72 -9.51 -15.50
CA GLN A 118 -6.54 -8.39 -15.03
C GLN A 118 -5.77 -7.55 -14.02
N ARG A 119 -5.93 -6.23 -14.10
CA ARG A 119 -5.43 -5.29 -13.09
C ARG A 119 -6.44 -5.14 -11.97
N LEU A 120 -6.10 -5.70 -10.81
CA LEU A 120 -6.94 -5.68 -9.64
C LEU A 120 -6.37 -4.77 -8.55
N ILE A 121 -7.26 -4.18 -7.76
CA ILE A 121 -6.93 -3.51 -6.50
C ILE A 121 -7.57 -4.31 -5.37
N TYR A 122 -6.73 -4.78 -4.45
CA TYR A 122 -7.16 -5.25 -3.14
C TYR A 122 -7.26 -4.04 -2.20
N ALA A 123 -8.44 -3.84 -1.62
CA ALA A 123 -8.71 -2.77 -0.65
C ALA A 123 -9.10 -3.39 0.69
N ASN A 124 -8.28 -3.17 1.72
CA ASN A 124 -8.52 -3.63 3.09
C ASN A 124 -9.04 -2.47 3.93
N TYR A 125 -10.14 -2.69 4.66
CA TYR A 125 -10.84 -1.68 5.45
C TYR A 125 -10.86 -2.08 6.91
N PHE A 126 -10.56 -1.13 7.81
CA PHE A 126 -10.55 -1.41 9.24
C PHE A 126 -10.93 -0.21 10.12
N CYS A 127 -11.61 -0.46 11.26
CA CYS A 127 -12.24 0.59 12.08
C CYS A 127 -11.29 1.60 12.76
N ARG A 128 -10.01 1.26 12.94
CA ARG A 128 -9.06 2.07 13.72
C ARG A 128 -7.65 1.88 13.19
N ALA A 129 -6.78 2.87 13.31
CA ALA A 129 -5.37 2.68 12.99
C ALA A 129 -4.77 1.53 13.83
N GLU A 130 -4.35 0.46 13.15
CA GLU A 130 -3.62 -0.64 13.76
C GLU A 130 -2.12 -0.31 13.81
N GLU A 131 -1.37 -0.91 14.72
CA GLU A 131 0.07 -0.71 14.77
C GLU A 131 0.73 -1.17 13.46
N GLY A 132 1.61 -0.35 12.89
CA GLY A 132 2.32 -0.69 11.65
C GLY A 132 1.48 -0.68 10.37
N TRP A 133 0.21 -0.22 10.40
CA TRP A 133 -0.67 -0.24 9.22
C TRP A 133 -0.16 0.58 8.01
N LEU A 134 0.84 1.45 8.22
CA LEU A 134 1.50 2.20 7.15
C LEU A 134 2.64 1.42 6.47
N ASP A 135 3.09 0.33 7.07
CA ASP A 135 4.29 -0.40 6.65
C ASP A 135 4.02 -1.87 6.33
N MET A 136 2.90 -2.43 6.81
CA MET A 136 2.49 -3.81 6.56
C MET A 136 0.98 -3.94 6.41
N LEU A 137 0.52 -4.95 5.67
CA LEU A 137 -0.91 -5.23 5.56
C LEU A 137 -1.48 -5.63 6.93
N VAL A 138 -2.60 -5.00 7.27
CA VAL A 138 -3.38 -5.34 8.46
C VAL A 138 -4.07 -6.67 8.21
N GLU A 139 -3.61 -7.69 8.91
CA GLU A 139 -4.18 -9.04 8.88
C GLU A 139 -4.87 -9.32 10.22
N VAL A 140 -6.16 -9.61 10.15
CA VAL A 140 -6.98 -9.97 11.29
C VAL A 140 -7.85 -11.16 10.87
N MET A 141 -8.06 -12.14 11.74
CA MET A 141 -8.95 -13.28 11.44
C MET A 141 -10.41 -12.98 11.79
N ASP A 142 -10.62 -12.41 12.98
CA ASP A 142 -11.93 -12.07 13.52
C ASP A 142 -12.02 -10.59 13.91
N GLY A 143 -13.17 -9.99 13.67
CA GLY A 143 -13.46 -8.60 14.00
C GLY A 143 -14.71 -8.04 13.30
N GLY A 144 -15.47 -8.91 12.64
CA GLY A 144 -16.79 -8.60 12.11
C GLY A 144 -16.77 -7.44 11.15
N ASN A 145 -17.79 -6.59 11.28
CA ASN A 145 -17.96 -5.38 10.46
C ASN A 145 -16.84 -4.36 10.64
N CYS A 146 -15.90 -4.56 11.58
CA CYS A 146 -14.74 -3.70 11.69
C CYS A 146 -13.60 -4.05 10.76
N TYR A 147 -13.63 -5.19 10.05
CA TYR A 147 -12.59 -5.59 9.11
C TYR A 147 -13.23 -6.25 7.90
N PHE A 148 -13.04 -5.66 6.72
CA PHE A 148 -13.55 -6.20 5.48
C PHE A 148 -12.65 -5.85 4.30
N GLN A 149 -12.78 -6.60 3.22
CA GLN A 149 -11.96 -6.46 2.04
C GLN A 149 -12.82 -6.41 0.79
N LEU A 150 -12.39 -5.60 -0.17
CA LEU A 150 -12.94 -5.54 -1.52
C LEU A 150 -11.84 -5.83 -2.52
N THR A 151 -12.15 -6.57 -3.58
CA THR A 151 -11.30 -6.65 -4.77
C THR A 151 -12.00 -6.01 -5.94
N TYR A 152 -11.34 -5.05 -6.59
CA TYR A 152 -11.88 -4.23 -7.66
C TYR A 152 -11.06 -4.44 -8.94
N ASP A 153 -11.73 -4.73 -10.05
CA ASP A 153 -11.13 -4.73 -11.38
C ASP A 153 -11.14 -3.32 -11.95
N VAL A 154 -9.95 -2.78 -12.19
CA VAL A 154 -9.76 -1.38 -12.61
C VAL A 154 -10.20 -1.16 -14.05
N ASP A 155 -10.07 -2.18 -14.90
CA ASP A 155 -10.35 -2.07 -16.32
C ASP A 155 -11.87 -2.20 -16.60
N SER A 156 -12.58 -3.06 -15.87
CA SER A 156 -14.04 -3.20 -15.98
C SER A 156 -14.82 -2.21 -15.10
N GLY A 157 -14.22 -1.78 -13.99
CA GLY A 157 -14.87 -0.94 -12.99
C GLY A 157 -15.81 -1.71 -12.06
N GLU A 158 -15.58 -3.01 -11.86
CA GLU A 158 -16.44 -3.90 -11.09
C GLU A 158 -15.76 -4.45 -9.84
N PHE A 159 -16.54 -4.66 -8.78
CA PHE A 159 -16.09 -5.43 -7.61
C PHE A 159 -16.22 -6.91 -7.89
N VAL A 160 -15.09 -7.61 -7.96
CA VAL A 160 -15.03 -9.04 -8.29
C VAL A 160 -15.10 -9.94 -7.06
N SER A 161 -14.79 -9.40 -5.87
CA SER A 161 -15.00 -10.10 -4.61
C SER A 161 -15.14 -9.14 -3.44
N TRP A 162 -15.75 -9.63 -2.37
CA TRP A 162 -15.82 -8.99 -1.07
C TRP A 162 -15.76 -10.05 0.03
N TYR A 163 -15.23 -9.68 1.19
CA TYR A 163 -15.14 -10.54 2.36
C TYR A 163 -15.26 -9.69 3.63
N VAL A 164 -15.94 -10.21 4.64
CA VAL A 164 -16.00 -9.62 5.99
C VAL A 164 -15.42 -10.66 6.93
N ASN A 165 -14.55 -10.22 7.85
CA ASN A 165 -13.91 -11.11 8.80
C ASN A 165 -14.93 -11.76 9.75
N GLY A 166 -14.54 -12.88 10.37
CA GLY A 166 -15.39 -13.59 11.32
C GLY A 166 -15.77 -12.75 12.55
N GLU A 167 -16.79 -13.17 13.28
CA GLU A 167 -17.16 -12.59 14.59
C GLU A 167 -16.61 -13.51 15.69
N ALA A 168 -15.96 -12.94 16.72
CA ALA A 168 -15.41 -13.66 17.87
C ALA A 168 -16.05 -13.23 19.20
#